data_AF-A0A8T8X979-F1
#
_entry.id   AF-A0A8T8X979-F1
#
_cell.length_a   1.000
_cell.length_b   1.000
_cell.length_c   1.000
_cell.angle_alpha   90.00
_cell.angle_beta   90.00
_cell.angle_gamma   90.00
#
_symmetry.space_group_name_H-M   'P 1'
#
loop_
_entity.id
_entity.type
_entity.pdbx_description
1 polymer ?
#
loop_
_entity_poly.entity_id
_entity_poly.type
_entity_poly.pdbx_seq_one_letter_code
_entity_poly.pdbx_strand_id
1 'polypeptide(L)'
;MSQTYGNYQFEIYSEGATSGVTPTVTTDPHQLEEQAKTALEFSNFTYLAGGVGEKATMGSNQLPIHKETRPAETCGKIGVPYILSTASSSSIADTAKANGNRNRWFQLFWPMDDNTTLSLLIRINGLGVLLINLDIWSLACVTDPVFRAKFREESGLRIEEDIMGASRS
;
A
#
# COMPACT_ATOMS: atom_id res chain seq x y z
N MET A 1 4.76 -28.26 16.52
CA MET A 1 5.80 -28.36 15.47
C MET A 1 5.84 -27.02 14.74
N SER A 2 7.02 -26.45 14.50
CA SER A 2 7.15 -25.22 13.71
C SER A 2 6.63 -25.50 12.30
N GLN A 3 5.51 -24.91 11.92
CA GLN A 3 4.98 -25.03 10.57
C GLN A 3 5.98 -24.36 9.64
N THR A 4 6.65 -25.14 8.82
CA THR A 4 7.64 -24.62 7.86
C THR A 4 6.86 -24.07 6.67
N TYR A 5 7.23 -22.89 6.15
CA TYR A 5 6.52 -22.27 5.01
C TYR A 5 6.37 -23.23 3.80
N GLY A 6 7.34 -24.12 3.60
CA GLY A 6 7.30 -25.15 2.56
C GLY A 6 6.21 -26.23 2.75
N ASN A 7 5.56 -26.31 3.90
CA ASN A 7 4.47 -27.28 4.11
C ASN A 7 3.17 -26.87 3.41
N TYR A 8 3.02 -25.60 3.04
CA TYR A 8 1.82 -25.08 2.38
C TYR A 8 1.56 -25.76 1.02
N GLN A 9 2.63 -26.21 0.34
CA GLN A 9 2.49 -26.98 -0.91
C GLN A 9 1.72 -28.29 -0.71
N PHE A 10 1.91 -28.97 0.43
CA PHE A 10 1.26 -30.24 0.70
C PHE A 10 -0.23 -30.06 0.94
N GLU A 11 -0.63 -28.95 1.58
CA GLU A 11 -2.03 -28.57 1.74
C GLU A 11 -2.71 -28.45 0.38
N ILE A 12 -2.15 -27.64 -0.52
CA ILE A 12 -2.68 -27.42 -1.88
C ILE A 12 -2.83 -28.74 -2.64
N TYR A 13 -1.78 -29.57 -2.67
CA TYR A 13 -1.84 -30.86 -3.39
C TYR A 13 -2.82 -31.83 -2.76
N SER A 14 -2.89 -31.88 -1.42
CA SER A 14 -3.80 -32.79 -0.72
C SER A 14 -5.26 -32.42 -0.97
N GLU A 15 -5.62 -31.14 -0.84
CA GLU A 15 -6.99 -30.66 -1.08
C GLU A 15 -7.43 -30.85 -2.54
N GLY A 16 -6.52 -30.60 -3.48
CA GLY A 16 -6.76 -30.86 -4.90
C GLY A 16 -6.99 -32.36 -5.18
N ALA A 17 -6.20 -33.24 -4.56
CA ALA A 17 -6.30 -34.68 -4.77
C ALA A 17 -7.52 -35.32 -4.08
N THR A 18 -7.91 -34.85 -2.89
CA THR A 18 -9.01 -35.45 -2.10
C THR A 18 -10.37 -34.83 -2.36
N SER A 19 -10.40 -33.51 -2.57
CA SER A 19 -11.63 -32.72 -2.61
C SER A 19 -11.88 -32.10 -3.99
N GLY A 20 -10.91 -32.19 -4.92
CA GLY A 20 -10.98 -31.55 -6.24
C GLY A 20 -10.97 -30.03 -6.18
N VAL A 21 -10.62 -29.45 -5.04
CA VAL A 21 -10.62 -27.99 -4.83
C VAL A 21 -9.33 -27.41 -5.38
N THR A 22 -9.45 -26.42 -6.26
CA THR A 22 -8.30 -25.66 -6.76
C THR A 22 -8.14 -24.34 -6.00
N PRO A 23 -6.90 -23.82 -5.87
CA PRO A 23 -6.66 -22.52 -5.25
C PRO A 23 -7.43 -21.40 -5.95
N THR A 24 -8.00 -20.49 -5.17
CA THR A 24 -8.71 -19.31 -5.69
C THR A 24 -7.78 -18.31 -6.38
N VAL A 25 -6.51 -18.25 -5.94
CA VAL A 25 -5.47 -17.38 -6.52
C VAL A 25 -4.45 -18.27 -7.23
N THR A 26 -4.00 -17.85 -8.41
CA THR A 26 -2.97 -18.57 -9.16
C THR A 26 -1.68 -18.67 -8.36
N THR A 27 -0.98 -19.80 -8.52
CA THR A 27 0.34 -20.03 -7.92
C THR A 27 1.48 -19.58 -8.83
N ASP A 28 1.17 -19.17 -10.06
CA ASP A 28 2.15 -18.63 -11.02
C ASP A 28 2.26 -17.10 -10.86
N PRO A 29 3.42 -16.57 -10.44
CA PRO A 29 3.61 -15.13 -10.25
C PRO A 29 3.42 -14.32 -11.53
N HIS A 30 3.65 -14.91 -12.72
CA HIS A 30 3.48 -14.23 -14.00
C HIS A 30 2.01 -14.06 -14.40
N GLN A 31 1.10 -14.80 -13.75
CA GLN A 31 -0.34 -14.75 -14.02
C GLN A 31 -1.12 -13.96 -12.97
N LEU A 32 -0.48 -13.56 -11.86
CA LEU A 32 -1.11 -12.78 -10.79
C LEU A 32 -1.59 -11.41 -11.29
N GLU A 33 -0.82 -10.77 -12.18
CA GLU A 33 -1.18 -9.47 -12.73
C GLU A 33 -2.46 -9.53 -13.57
N GLU A 34 -2.55 -10.49 -14.50
CA GLU A 34 -3.75 -10.69 -15.33
C GLU A 34 -4.97 -11.11 -14.50
N GLN A 35 -4.76 -11.93 -13.46
CA GLN A 35 -5.82 -12.25 -12.52
C GLN A 35 -6.30 -11.00 -11.75
N ALA A 36 -5.37 -10.15 -11.29
CA ALA A 36 -5.70 -8.90 -10.60
C ALA A 36 -6.44 -7.91 -11.53
N LYS A 37 -6.02 -7.82 -12.79
CA LYS A 37 -6.67 -6.99 -13.82
C LYS A 37 -8.12 -7.38 -14.08
N THR A 38 -8.43 -8.67 -13.97
CA THR A 38 -9.79 -9.19 -14.14
C THR A 38 -10.64 -8.98 -12.88
N ALA A 39 -10.02 -8.97 -11.69
CA ALA A 39 -10.71 -8.89 -10.40
C ALA A 39 -10.92 -7.46 -9.87
N LEU A 40 -10.08 -6.51 -10.27
CA LEU A 40 -10.11 -5.11 -9.81
C LEU A 40 -10.85 -4.21 -10.80
N GLU A 41 -11.46 -3.14 -10.27
CA GLU A 41 -11.91 -2.04 -11.14
C GLU A 41 -10.73 -1.41 -11.87
N PHE A 42 -10.97 -0.93 -13.09
CA PHE A 42 -9.94 -0.39 -13.97
C PHE A 42 -9.09 0.70 -13.30
N SER A 43 -9.71 1.64 -12.57
CA SER A 43 -9.00 2.71 -11.84
C SER A 43 -8.09 2.20 -10.72
N ASN A 44 -8.51 1.17 -10.00
CA ASN A 44 -7.72 0.55 -8.93
C ASN A 44 -6.55 -0.23 -9.52
N PHE A 45 -6.79 -0.96 -10.60
CA PHE A 45 -5.75 -1.70 -11.29
C PHE A 45 -4.70 -0.74 -11.87
N THR A 46 -5.10 0.35 -12.55
CA THR A 46 -4.15 1.32 -13.09
C THR A 46 -3.41 2.09 -12.00
N TYR A 47 -3.99 2.32 -10.82
CA TYR A 47 -3.25 2.88 -9.68
C TYR A 47 -2.15 1.94 -9.18
N LEU A 48 -2.43 0.63 -9.13
CA LEU A 48 -1.48 -0.39 -8.63
C LEU A 48 -0.42 -0.77 -9.67
N ALA A 49 -0.82 -0.92 -10.93
CA ALA A 49 0.05 -1.28 -12.05
C ALA A 49 0.76 -0.06 -12.64
N GLY A 50 0.19 1.13 -12.45
CA GLY A 50 0.74 2.40 -12.89
C GLY A 50 2.03 2.72 -12.14
N GLY A 51 3.16 2.40 -12.76
CA GLY A 51 4.39 3.12 -12.49
C GLY A 51 4.16 4.62 -12.72
N VAL A 52 4.89 5.43 -11.96
CA VAL A 52 4.83 6.89 -11.96
C VAL A 52 4.60 7.49 -13.35
N GLY A 53 3.45 8.14 -13.55
CA GLY A 53 3.24 9.12 -14.63
C GLY A 53 1.89 9.07 -15.33
N GLU A 54 1.20 7.93 -15.39
CA GLU A 54 -0.04 7.86 -16.16
C GLU A 54 -1.27 7.79 -15.26
N LYS A 55 -1.86 8.97 -14.98
CA LYS A 55 -3.22 9.22 -14.48
C LYS A 55 -3.91 8.04 -13.77
N ALA A 56 -3.64 7.90 -12.48
CA ALA A 56 -4.58 7.26 -11.56
C ALA A 56 -4.87 8.25 -10.44
N THR A 57 -5.86 9.11 -10.69
CA THR A 57 -6.37 10.12 -9.75
C THR A 57 -6.70 9.46 -8.41
N MET A 58 -6.34 10.13 -7.31
CA MET A 58 -6.56 9.74 -5.90
C MET A 58 -8.04 9.68 -5.50
N GLY A 59 -8.79 8.78 -6.15
CA GLY A 59 -10.24 8.68 -6.04
C GLY A 59 -10.74 7.25 -6.22
N SER A 60 -10.09 6.26 -5.63
CA SER A 60 -10.67 4.91 -5.51
C SER A 60 -10.13 4.22 -4.26
N ASN A 61 -10.75 4.53 -3.13
CA ASN A 61 -10.55 3.78 -1.89
C ASN A 61 -11.90 3.47 -1.22
N GLN A 62 -12.88 3.15 -2.07
CA GLN A 62 -14.27 2.88 -1.71
C GLN A 62 -14.61 1.39 -1.77
N LEU A 63 -13.65 0.48 -1.65
CA LEU A 63 -13.95 -0.92 -1.33
C LEU A 63 -14.15 -1.03 0.18
N PRO A 64 -15.38 -1.20 0.69
CA PRO A 64 -15.69 -0.88 2.08
C PRO A 64 -15.15 -1.89 3.10
N ILE A 65 -14.62 -3.03 2.66
CA ILE A 65 -14.60 -4.18 3.55
C ILE A 65 -13.21 -4.45 4.14
N HIS A 66 -12.09 -4.23 3.45
CA HIS A 66 -10.78 -4.64 3.95
C HIS A 66 -9.62 -3.81 3.38
N LYS A 67 -9.42 -2.59 3.89
CA LYS A 67 -8.27 -1.75 3.56
C LYS A 67 -6.97 -2.34 4.18
N GLU A 68 -6.07 -1.52 4.71
CA GLU A 68 -4.79 -1.92 5.28
C GLU A 68 -4.91 -2.84 6.52
N THR A 69 -6.10 -2.93 7.13
CA THR A 69 -6.39 -3.80 8.28
C THR A 69 -6.31 -5.29 7.95
N ARG A 70 -6.73 -5.72 6.75
CA ARG A 70 -6.74 -7.15 6.38
C ARG A 70 -5.36 -7.70 6.03
N PRO A 71 -4.51 -6.97 5.27
CA PRO A 71 -3.10 -7.31 5.15
C PRO A 71 -2.42 -7.35 6.53
N ALA A 72 -2.66 -6.35 7.38
CA ALA A 72 -2.09 -6.30 8.72
C ALA A 72 -2.49 -7.50 9.59
N GLU A 73 -3.76 -7.88 9.59
CA GLU A 73 -4.26 -9.08 10.27
C GLU A 73 -3.61 -10.36 9.72
N THR A 74 -3.48 -10.46 8.40
CA THR A 74 -2.93 -11.65 7.74
C THR A 74 -1.44 -11.80 8.06
N CYS A 75 -0.65 -10.74 7.96
CA CYS A 75 0.74 -10.66 8.44
C CYS A 75 0.85 -11.06 9.91
N GLY A 76 -0.09 -10.58 10.74
CA GLY A 76 -0.22 -10.97 12.15
C GLY A 76 -0.49 -12.47 12.35
N LYS A 77 -1.26 -13.13 11.47
CA LYS A 77 -1.51 -14.58 11.55
C LYS A 77 -0.28 -15.40 11.14
N ILE A 78 0.39 -15.01 10.06
CA ILE A 78 1.51 -15.78 9.47
C ILE A 78 2.88 -15.44 10.06
N GLY A 79 2.95 -14.45 10.96
CA GLY A 79 4.19 -14.06 11.64
C GLY A 79 5.14 -13.22 10.79
N VAL A 80 4.66 -12.61 9.70
CA VAL A 80 5.43 -11.70 8.85
C VAL A 80 5.25 -10.26 9.36
N PRO A 81 6.31 -9.45 9.50
CA PRO A 81 6.17 -8.05 9.88
C PRO A 81 5.32 -7.28 8.86
N TYR A 82 4.39 -6.48 9.36
CA TYR A 82 3.61 -5.55 8.54
C TYR A 82 4.17 -4.13 8.72
N ILE A 83 4.34 -3.42 7.60
CA ILE A 83 4.80 -2.04 7.57
C ILE A 83 3.61 -1.15 7.17
N LEU A 84 3.17 -0.30 8.09
CA LEU A 84 2.16 0.72 7.80
C LEU A 84 2.82 2.01 7.34
N SER A 85 2.33 2.60 6.25
CA SER A 85 2.85 3.86 5.70
C SER A 85 2.05 5.08 6.17
N THR A 86 2.67 6.26 6.21
CA THR A 86 1.95 7.52 6.50
C THR A 86 0.88 7.88 5.47
N ALA A 87 1.02 7.44 4.22
CA ALA A 87 0.01 7.61 3.16
C ALA A 87 -1.16 6.61 3.26
N SER A 88 -1.33 5.94 4.41
CA SER A 88 -2.41 4.98 4.61
C SER A 88 -3.77 5.65 4.75
N SER A 89 -4.79 4.96 4.26
CA SER A 89 -6.19 5.34 4.38
C SER A 89 -6.90 4.79 5.62
N SER A 90 -6.20 3.97 6.41
CA SER A 90 -6.66 3.42 7.68
C SER A 90 -5.94 4.06 8.85
N SER A 91 -6.59 4.12 10.01
CA SER A 91 -5.94 4.66 11.20
C SER A 91 -4.82 3.74 11.69
N ILE A 92 -3.78 4.34 12.30
CA ILE A 92 -2.69 3.60 12.94
C ILE A 92 -3.23 2.65 14.02
N ALA A 93 -4.25 3.11 14.77
CA ALA A 93 -4.86 2.34 15.86
C ALA A 93 -5.62 1.09 15.34
N ASP A 94 -6.42 1.23 14.28
CA ASP A 94 -7.20 0.12 13.72
C ASP A 94 -6.28 -0.93 13.09
N THR A 95 -5.24 -0.48 12.39
CA THR A 95 -4.25 -1.37 11.79
C THR A 95 -3.43 -2.09 12.86
N ALA A 96 -3.02 -1.37 13.91
CA ALA A 96 -2.32 -1.95 15.06
C ALA A 96 -3.19 -3.00 15.78
N LYS A 97 -4.49 -2.72 15.96
CA LYS A 97 -5.45 -3.66 16.52
C LYS A 97 -5.58 -4.91 15.65
N ALA A 98 -5.67 -4.74 14.33
CA ALA A 98 -5.77 -5.85 13.38
C ALA A 98 -4.50 -6.73 13.37
N ASN A 99 -3.31 -6.14 13.46
CA ASN A 99 -2.04 -6.87 13.44
C ASN A 99 -1.78 -7.71 14.72
N GLY A 100 -2.45 -7.40 15.83
CA GLY A 100 -2.23 -8.07 17.11
C GLY A 100 -0.86 -7.73 17.72
N ASN A 101 -0.39 -8.51 18.70
CA ASN A 101 0.81 -8.22 19.50
C ASN A 101 2.14 -8.62 18.82
N ARG A 102 2.28 -8.37 17.51
CA ARG A 102 3.46 -8.76 16.72
C ARG A 102 4.34 -7.56 16.34
N ASN A 103 5.48 -7.83 15.70
CA ASN A 103 6.41 -6.81 15.23
C ASN A 103 5.73 -5.89 14.21
N ARG A 104 5.34 -4.70 14.68
CA ARG A 104 4.75 -3.64 13.87
C ARG A 104 5.82 -2.64 13.49
N TRP A 105 5.97 -2.42 12.21
CA TRP A 105 6.89 -1.43 11.66
C TRP A 105 6.09 -0.28 11.06
N PHE A 106 6.68 0.91 11.06
CA PHE A 106 6.05 2.09 10.50
C PHE A 106 6.98 2.80 9.54
N GLN A 107 6.45 3.14 8.38
CA GLN A 107 7.15 3.88 7.34
C GLN A 107 6.65 5.33 7.33
N LEU A 108 7.56 6.25 7.67
CA LEU A 108 7.36 7.68 7.72
C LEU A 108 7.87 8.32 6.43
N PHE A 109 6.95 8.86 5.64
CA PHE A 109 7.27 9.96 4.73
C PHE A 109 7.38 11.23 5.57
N TRP A 110 8.57 11.84 5.60
CA TRP A 110 8.88 12.95 6.49
C TRP A 110 7.98 14.16 6.21
N PRO A 111 7.07 14.54 7.14
CA PRO A 111 6.24 15.72 6.96
C PRO A 111 7.09 16.99 7.02
N MET A 112 6.69 18.04 6.30
CA MET A 112 7.39 19.33 6.36
C MET A 112 7.18 20.10 7.66
N ASP A 113 6.12 19.79 8.42
CA ASP A 113 5.79 20.45 9.68
C ASP A 113 6.22 19.59 10.89
N ASP A 114 6.98 20.22 11.78
CA ASP A 114 7.51 19.57 12.99
C ASP A 114 6.40 19.14 13.95
N ASN A 115 5.30 19.88 14.03
CA ASN A 115 4.18 19.51 14.93
C ASN A 115 3.48 18.23 14.45
N THR A 116 3.28 18.09 13.14
CA THR A 116 2.73 16.90 12.50
C THR A 116 3.67 15.71 12.67
N THR A 117 4.97 15.93 12.46
CA THR A 117 6.00 14.93 12.70
C THR A 117 5.97 14.44 14.14
N LEU A 118 5.98 15.36 15.11
CA LEU A 118 5.91 15.03 16.52
C LEU A 118 4.62 14.28 16.89
N SER A 119 3.48 14.71 16.38
CA SER A 119 2.18 14.04 16.58
C SER A 119 2.21 12.60 16.08
N LEU A 120 2.79 12.34 14.91
CA LEU A 120 2.95 10.99 14.37
C LEU A 120 3.91 10.16 15.22
N LEU A 121 5.08 10.72 15.59
CA LEU A 121 6.07 10.05 16.43
C LEU A 121 5.49 9.63 17.79
N ILE A 122 4.67 10.48 18.41
CA ILE A 122 3.96 10.16 19.65
C ILE A 122 2.97 9.00 19.44
N ARG A 123 2.20 9.01 18.34
CA ARG A 123 1.21 7.97 18.04
C ARG A 123 1.83 6.60 17.73
N ILE A 124 3.02 6.59 17.16
CA ILE A 124 3.77 5.37 16.85
C ILE A 124 4.76 4.96 17.95
N ASN A 125 4.77 5.69 19.06
CA ASN A 125 5.62 5.36 20.19
C ASN A 125 5.25 3.95 20.72
N GLY A 126 6.26 3.09 20.85
CA GLY A 126 6.08 1.67 21.20
C GLY A 126 5.94 0.72 20.00
N LEU A 127 6.02 1.22 18.75
CA LEU A 127 6.28 0.35 17.59
C LEU A 127 7.75 -0.10 17.56
N GLY A 128 8.01 -1.27 16.96
CA GLY A 128 9.32 -1.91 17.05
C GLY A 128 10.39 -1.26 16.17
N VAL A 129 10.01 -0.79 14.98
CA VAL A 129 10.94 -0.19 13.99
C VAL A 129 10.26 0.98 13.28
N LEU A 130 11.00 2.08 13.13
CA LEU A 130 10.65 3.23 12.32
C LEU A 130 11.54 3.26 11.06
N LEU A 131 10.92 3.22 9.89
CA LEU A 131 11.56 3.41 8.60
C LEU A 131 11.28 4.84 8.13
N ILE A 132 12.31 5.55 7.67
CA ILE A 132 12.17 6.90 7.12
C ILE A 132 12.49 6.83 5.63
N ASN A 133 11.52 7.17 4.79
CA ASN A 133 11.74 7.27 3.35
C ASN A 133 12.34 8.63 3.01
N LEU A 134 13.45 8.62 2.26
CA LEU A 134 14.15 9.82 1.78
C LEU A 134 14.21 9.89 0.24
N ASP A 135 13.64 8.91 -0.45
CA ASP A 135 13.67 8.73 -1.90
C ASP A 135 12.47 9.37 -2.62
N ILE A 136 11.42 9.72 -1.88
CA ILE A 136 10.19 10.32 -2.44
C ILE A 136 9.77 11.50 -1.56
N TRP A 137 10.33 12.68 -1.84
CA TRP A 137 9.97 13.94 -1.19
C TRP A 137 8.79 14.64 -1.87
N SER A 138 8.47 14.21 -3.09
CA SER A 138 7.35 14.71 -3.88
C SER A 138 6.80 13.53 -4.68
N LEU A 139 5.48 13.48 -4.86
CA LEU A 139 4.85 12.45 -5.68
C LEU A 139 5.52 12.45 -7.04
N ALA A 140 6.09 11.33 -7.48
CA ALA A 140 6.86 11.32 -8.69
C ALA A 140 6.02 11.67 -9.95
N CYS A 141 4.67 11.67 -9.85
CA CYS A 141 3.77 12.22 -10.87
C CYS A 141 4.03 13.71 -11.17
N VAL A 142 4.64 14.46 -10.26
CA VAL A 142 5.08 15.84 -10.47
C VAL A 142 6.19 15.96 -11.52
N THR A 143 6.85 14.85 -11.88
CA THR A 143 7.85 14.81 -12.95
C THR A 143 7.26 14.44 -14.32
N ASP A 144 6.01 13.95 -14.37
CA ASP A 144 5.37 13.50 -15.60
C ASP A 144 5.05 14.67 -16.55
N PRO A 145 5.42 14.60 -17.84
CA PRO A 145 5.18 15.68 -18.80
C PRO A 145 3.71 16.03 -19.01
N VAL A 146 2.82 15.03 -18.95
CA VAL A 146 1.36 15.21 -19.15
C VAL A 146 0.75 15.88 -17.93
N PHE A 147 1.14 15.46 -16.73
CA PHE A 147 0.74 16.09 -15.48
C PHE A 147 1.23 17.54 -15.40
N ARG A 148 2.49 17.80 -15.76
CA ARG A 148 3.07 19.15 -15.81
C ARG A 148 2.37 20.07 -16.79
N ALA A 149 2.00 19.57 -17.96
CA ALA A 149 1.26 20.34 -18.95
C ALA A 149 -0.13 20.73 -18.43
N LYS A 150 -0.85 19.77 -17.83
CA LYS A 150 -2.19 20.00 -17.25
C LYS A 150 -2.17 20.92 -16.05
N PHE A 151 -1.27 20.70 -15.09
CA PHE A 151 -1.14 21.57 -13.92
C PHE A 151 -0.85 23.01 -14.36
N ARG A 152 -0.01 23.20 -15.38
CA ARG A 152 0.28 24.52 -15.95
C ARG A 152 -0.92 25.14 -16.66
N GLU A 153 -1.74 24.34 -17.33
CA GLU A 153 -2.98 24.80 -17.98
C GLU A 153 -4.03 25.25 -16.94
N GLU A 154 -4.16 24.51 -15.83
CA GLU A 154 -5.17 24.76 -14.79
C GLU A 154 -4.74 25.85 -13.79
N SER A 155 -3.48 25.84 -13.34
CA SER A 155 -2.97 26.78 -12.32
C SER A 155 -2.25 28.00 -12.91
N GLY A 156 -1.82 27.93 -14.17
CA GLY A 156 -0.96 28.94 -14.79
C GLY A 156 0.51 28.92 -14.31
N LEU A 157 0.85 28.06 -13.35
CA LEU A 157 2.18 27.99 -12.72
C LEU A 157 2.96 26.76 -13.19
N ARG A 158 4.29 26.82 -13.11
CA ARG A 158 5.12 25.62 -13.20
C ARG A 158 5.05 24.86 -11.88
N ILE A 159 5.19 23.54 -11.94
CA ILE A 159 5.17 22.71 -10.73
C ILE A 159 6.25 23.14 -9.73
N GLU A 160 7.42 23.55 -10.18
CA GLU A 160 8.49 24.06 -9.31
C GLU A 160 8.12 25.35 -8.56
N GLU A 161 7.14 26.10 -9.07
CA GLU A 161 6.64 27.35 -8.47
C GLU A 161 5.53 27.08 -7.45
N ASP A 162 4.82 25.95 -7.58
CA ASP A 162 3.81 25.49 -6.62
C ASP A 162 3.76 23.95 -6.51
N ILE A 163 4.79 23.39 -5.88
CA ILE A 163 4.89 21.94 -5.65
C ILE A 163 3.74 21.44 -4.77
N MET A 164 3.23 22.29 -3.87
CA MET A 164 2.18 21.94 -2.92
C MET A 164 0.80 21.89 -3.56
N GLY A 165 0.49 22.82 -4.47
CA GLY A 165 -0.68 22.75 -5.33
C GLY A 165 -0.62 21.51 -6.23
N ALA A 166 0.54 21.28 -6.86
CA ALA A 166 0.75 20.13 -7.74
C ALA A 166 0.68 18.77 -7.01
N SER A 167 1.04 18.70 -5.73
CA SER A 167 0.89 17.47 -4.95
C SER A 167 -0.56 17.21 -4.50
N ARG A 168 -1.45 18.20 -4.60
CA ARG A 168 -2.84 18.14 -4.14
C ARG A 168 -3.87 18.07 -5.28
N SER A 169 -3.46 18.43 -6.50
CA SER A 169 -4.22 18.36 -7.76
C SER A 169 -4.23 16.95 -8.35
#